data_AF-A0A3D2UY59-F1
#
_entry.id   AF-A0A3D2UY59-F1
#
_cell.length_a   1.000
_cell.length_b   1.000
_cell.length_c   1.000
_cell.angle_alpha   90.00
_cell.angle_beta   90.00
_cell.angle_gamma   90.00
#
_symmetry.space_group_name_H-M   'P 1'
#
loop_
_entity.id
_entity.type
_entity.pdbx_description
1 polymer ?
#
loop_
_entity_poly.entity_id
_entity_poly.type
_entity_poly.pdbx_seq_one_letter_code
_entity_poly.pdbx_strand_id
1 'polypeptide(L)'
;MWVIEFFHVIIGILWIGLLYFFNLVQVQSMPKMVEEGAAKQYTQIILPRALFLFRHAALWTVITGIAYYMAGRGTVQGIPSGEIMIGMLLGIIMAG
;
A
#
# COMPACT_ATOMS: atom_id res chain seq x y z
N MET A 1 -0.28 -7.04 20.86
CA MET A 1 0.28 -5.97 20.02
C MET A 1 1.07 -6.52 18.84
N TRP A 2 2.01 -7.45 19.05
CA TRP A 2 2.83 -8.04 17.99
C TRP A 2 2.05 -8.54 16.76
N VAL A 3 0.89 -9.17 16.97
CA VAL A 3 0.03 -9.63 15.86
C VAL A 3 -0.45 -8.47 14.97
N ILE A 4 -0.87 -7.35 15.56
CA ILE A 4 -1.39 -6.18 14.83
C ILE A 4 -0.25 -5.49 14.08
N GLU A 5 0.90 -5.36 14.73
CA GLU A 5 2.13 -4.83 14.13
C GLU A 5 2.58 -5.69 12.94
N PHE A 6 2.63 -7.01 13.12
CA PHE A 6 2.99 -7.95 12.06
C PHE A 6 2.07 -7.83 10.85
N PHE A 7 0.75 -7.79 11.05
CA PHE A 7 -0.19 -7.58 9.96
C PHE A 7 -0.03 -6.21 9.30
N HIS A 8 0.18 -5.14 10.08
CA HIS A 8 0.43 -3.82 9.54
C HIS A 8 1.65 -3.78 8.62
N VAL A 9 2.76 -4.37 9.06
CA VAL A 9 4.01 -4.42 8.31
C VAL A 9 3.86 -5.25 7.04
N ILE A 10 3.28 -6.45 7.10
CA ILE A 10 3.12 -7.31 5.91
C ILE A 10 2.21 -6.66 4.87
N ILE A 11 1.11 -6.04 5.29
CA ILE A 11 0.19 -5.36 4.37
C ILE A 11 0.86 -4.10 3.79
N GLY A 12 1.62 -3.37 4.60
CA GLY A 12 2.42 -2.24 4.15
C GLY A 12 3.48 -2.64 3.11
N ILE A 13 4.16 -3.78 3.30
CA ILE A 13 5.11 -4.32 2.32
C ILE A 13 4.42 -4.64 0.99
N LEU A 14 3.24 -5.28 1.02
CA LEU A 14 2.47 -5.55 -0.19
C LEU A 14 2.08 -4.24 -0.90
N TRP A 15 1.60 -3.26 -0.15
CA TRP A 15 1.21 -1.96 -0.68
C TRP A 15 2.38 -1.22 -1.35
N ILE A 16 3.53 -1.12 -0.68
CA ILE A 16 4.76 -0.52 -1.23
C ILE A 16 5.27 -1.30 -2.44
N GLY A 17 5.25 -2.64 -2.38
CA GLY A 17 5.68 -3.49 -3.49
C GLY A 17 4.88 -3.24 -4.76
N LEU A 18 3.55 -3.10 -4.63
CA LEU A 18 2.67 -2.73 -5.75
C LEU A 18 2.92 -1.29 -6.23
N LEU A 19 3.20 -0.35 -5.32
CA LEU A 19 3.56 1.03 -5.69
C LEU A 19 4.82 1.05 -6.56
N TYR A 20 5.87 0.32 -6.18
CA TYR A 20 7.09 0.20 -6.98
C TYR A 20 6.86 -0.51 -8.31
N PHE A 21 6.05 -1.57 -8.32
CA PHE A 21 5.66 -2.23 -9.56
C PHE A 21 5.00 -1.26 -10.55
N PHE A 22 4.04 -0.45 -10.10
CA PHE A 22 3.38 0.52 -10.99
C PHE A 22 4.31 1.63 -11.47
N ASN A 23 5.10 2.22 -10.57
CA ASN A 23 5.91 3.39 -10.90
C ASN A 23 7.19 3.05 -11.66
N LEU A 24 7.88 1.97 -11.26
CA LEU A 24 9.19 1.63 -11.82
C LEU A 24 9.08 0.63 -12.97
N VAL A 25 8.21 -0.38 -12.85
CA VAL A 25 8.16 -1.49 -13.82
C VAL A 25 7.09 -1.23 -14.90
N GLN A 26 5.84 -0.99 -14.50
CA GLN A 26 4.72 -0.87 -15.45
C GLN A 26 4.90 0.34 -16.38
N VAL A 27 5.14 1.53 -15.84
CA VAL A 27 5.21 2.77 -16.64
C VAL A 27 6.32 2.68 -17.69
N GLN A 28 7.48 2.12 -17.33
CA GLN A 28 8.61 1.94 -18.26
C GLN A 28 8.35 0.85 -19.31
N SER A 29 7.56 -0.18 -18.96
CA SER A 29 7.28 -1.30 -19.85
C SER A 29 6.15 -1.00 -20.85
N MET A 30 5.26 -0.06 -20.54
CA MET A 30 4.06 0.21 -21.34
C MET A 30 4.33 0.53 -22.82
N PRO A 31 5.34 1.33 -23.21
CA PRO A 31 5.63 1.59 -24.62
C PRO A 31 5.96 0.32 -25.40
N LYS A 32 6.79 -0.58 -24.84
CA LYS A 32 7.11 -1.87 -25.45
C LYS A 32 5.89 -2.77 -25.55
N MET A 33 5.02 -2.76 -24.55
CA MET A 33 3.77 -3.52 -24.59
C MET A 33 2.80 -3.03 -25.68
N VAL A 34 2.86 -1.76 -26.06
CA VAL A 34 2.07 -1.22 -27.18
C VAL A 34 2.63 -1.70 -28.51
N GLU A 35 3.95 -1.66 -28.68
CA GLU A 35 4.65 -2.17 -29.88
C GLU A 35 4.33 -3.66 -30.12
N GLU A 36 4.32 -4.47 -29.06
CA GLU A 36 4.01 -5.90 -29.12
C GLU A 36 2.50 -6.21 -29.14
N GLY A 37 1.62 -5.19 -29.09
CA GLY A 37 0.16 -5.38 -29.07
C GLY A 37 -0.41 -5.97 -27.77
N ALA A 38 0.41 -6.14 -26.72
CA ALA A 38 0.02 -6.73 -25.43
C ALA A 38 -0.64 -5.72 -24.47
N ALA A 39 -0.52 -4.41 -24.70
CA ALA A 39 -0.98 -3.36 -23.80
C ALA A 39 -2.48 -3.45 -23.46
N LYS A 40 -3.32 -3.77 -24.45
CA LYS A 40 -4.78 -3.90 -24.24
C LYS A 40 -5.10 -5.07 -23.30
N GLN A 41 -4.46 -6.21 -23.49
CA GLN A 41 -4.70 -7.38 -22.65
C GLN A 41 -4.23 -7.14 -21.21
N TYR A 42 -3.08 -6.48 -21.03
CA TYR A 42 -2.59 -6.10 -19.71
C TYR A 42 -3.54 -5.16 -18.96
N THR A 43 -4.01 -4.11 -19.63
CA THR A 43 -4.91 -3.12 -19.04
C THR A 43 -6.29 -3.69 -18.70
N GLN A 44 -6.74 -4.74 -19.40
CA GLN A 44 -8.02 -5.40 -19.12
C GLN A 44 -7.93 -6.52 -18.09
N ILE A 45 -6.79 -7.20 -17.97
CA ILE A 45 -6.66 -8.44 -17.18
C ILE A 45 -5.80 -8.24 -15.94
N ILE A 46 -4.63 -7.62 -16.08
CA ILE A 46 -3.61 -7.55 -15.02
C ILE A 46 -3.79 -6.28 -14.20
N LEU A 47 -3.89 -5.13 -14.87
CA LEU A 47 -3.99 -3.83 -14.22
C LEU A 47 -5.16 -3.75 -13.23
N PRO A 48 -6.39 -4.19 -13.55
CA PRO A 48 -7.52 -4.07 -12.61
C PRO A 48 -7.31 -4.93 -11.36
N ARG A 49 -6.70 -6.11 -11.49
CA ARG A 49 -6.39 -6.99 -10.35
C ARG A 49 -5.30 -6.39 -9.46
N ALA A 50 -4.23 -5.86 -10.07
CA ALA A 50 -3.17 -5.20 -9.33
C ALA A 50 -3.70 -3.95 -8.60
N LEU A 51 -4.53 -3.13 -9.26
CA LEU A 51 -5.16 -1.96 -8.65
C LEU A 51 -6.13 -2.33 -7.53
N PHE A 52 -6.90 -3.41 -7.69
CA PHE A 52 -7.74 -3.94 -6.62
C PHE A 52 -6.90 -4.30 -5.40
N LEU A 53 -5.82 -5.07 -5.57
CA LEU A 53 -4.92 -5.42 -4.46
C LEU A 53 -4.27 -4.18 -3.84
N PHE A 54 -3.83 -3.22 -4.65
CA PHE A 54 -3.21 -1.99 -4.17
C PHE A 54 -4.16 -1.17 -3.28
N ARG A 55 -5.41 -0.97 -3.71
CA ARG A 55 -6.43 -0.24 -2.94
C ARG A 55 -6.73 -0.94 -1.62
N HIS A 56 -6.93 -2.25 -1.64
CA HIS A 56 -7.25 -2.99 -0.41
C HIS A 56 -6.03 -3.07 0.51
N ALA A 57 -4.81 -3.20 -0.02
CA ALA A 57 -3.59 -3.15 0.78
C ALA A 57 -3.39 -1.77 1.43
N ALA A 58 -3.66 -0.67 0.71
CA ALA A 58 -3.62 0.69 1.26
C ALA A 58 -4.62 0.83 2.42
N LEU A 59 -5.88 0.44 2.20
CA LEU A 59 -6.94 0.48 3.20
C LEU A 59 -6.57 -0.33 4.45
N TRP A 60 -6.13 -1.57 4.26
CA TRP A 60 -5.76 -2.44 5.37
C TRP A 60 -4.52 -1.94 6.12
N THR A 61 -3.57 -1.30 5.44
CA THR A 61 -2.42 -0.65 6.09
C THR A 61 -2.90 0.46 7.03
N VAL A 62 -3.84 1.30 6.59
CA VAL A 62 -4.42 2.36 7.43
C VAL A 62 -5.19 1.78 8.62
N ILE A 63 -6.07 0.79 8.39
CA ILE A 63 -6.88 0.16 9.45
C ILE A 63 -5.98 -0.47 10.52
N THR A 64 -5.02 -1.28 10.10
CA THR A 64 -4.09 -1.95 11.02
C THR A 64 -3.16 -0.96 11.72
N GLY A 65 -2.78 0.13 11.06
CA GLY A 65 -1.96 1.20 11.63
C GLY A 65 -2.71 1.97 12.73
N ILE A 66 -3.99 2.30 12.50
CA ILE A 66 -4.86 2.90 13.52
C ILE A 66 -5.03 1.93 14.70
N ALA A 67 -5.28 0.65 14.43
CA ALA A 67 -5.43 -0.36 15.48
C ALA A 67 -4.15 -0.51 16.32
N TYR A 68 -2.98 -0.49 15.68
CA TYR A 68 -1.68 -0.52 16.36
C TYR A 68 -1.46 0.73 17.20
N TYR A 69 -1.71 1.91 16.65
CA TYR A 69 -1.60 3.18 17.36
C TYR A 69 -2.49 3.25 18.60
N MET A 70 -3.74 2.82 18.48
CA MET A 70 -4.69 2.80 19.61
C MET A 70 -4.28 1.80 20.68
N ALA A 71 -3.77 0.63 20.30
CA ALA A 71 -3.31 -0.40 21.25
C ALA A 71 -1.97 -0.04 21.92
N GLY A 72 -1.10 0.70 21.24
CA GLY A 72 0.23 1.10 21.71
C GLY A 72 0.26 2.41 22.50
N ARG A 73 -0.84 3.16 22.52
CA ARG A 73 -0.92 4.47 23.19
C ARG A 73 -0.71 4.32 24.70
N GLY A 74 0.36 4.91 25.22
CA GLY A 74 0.71 4.86 26.65
C GLY A 74 1.38 3.57 27.10
N THR A 75 1.58 2.60 26.19
CA THR A 75 2.23 1.31 26.46
C THR A 75 3.52 1.12 25.66
N VAL A 76 3.63 1.77 24.49
CA VAL A 76 4.81 1.77 23.61
C VAL A 76 5.51 3.11 23.67
N GLN A 77 6.81 3.08 23.96
CA GLN A 77 7.66 4.27 23.92
C GLN A 77 7.72 4.80 22.49
N GLY A 78 7.34 6.06 22.29
CA GLY A 78 7.21 6.66 20.94
C GLY A 78 5.79 6.66 20.36
N ILE A 79 4.77 6.19 21.09
CA ILE A 79 3.36 6.38 20.71
C ILE A 79 2.66 7.22 21.79
N PRO A 80 2.16 8.44 21.47
CA PRO A 80 2.05 9.03 20.13
C PRO A 80 3.31 9.82 19.70
N SER A 81 3.59 9.85 18.40
CA SER A 81 4.62 10.71 17.80
C SER A 81 4.10 11.41 16.54
N GLY A 82 4.71 12.55 16.18
CA GLY A 82 4.32 13.33 15.01
C GLY A 82 4.55 12.59 13.68
N GLU A 83 5.58 11.74 13.62
CA GLU A 83 5.92 10.93 12.45
C GLU A 83 4.81 9.91 12.15
N ILE A 84 4.24 9.28 13.18
CA ILE A 84 3.12 8.34 13.01
C ILE A 84 1.89 9.07 12.49
N MET A 85 1.60 10.28 12.99
CA MET A 85 0.46 11.08 12.54
C MET A 85 0.61 11.52 11.08
N ILE A 86 1.82 11.89 10.65
CA ILE A 86 2.12 12.20 9.25
C ILE A 86 1.95 10.95 8.37
N GLY A 87 2.47 9.80 8.80
CA GLY A 87 2.29 8.53 8.09
C GLY A 87 0.81 8.14 7.95
N MET A 88 0.02 8.33 9.01
CA MET A 88 -1.43 8.11 8.99
C MET A 88 -2.15 9.03 8.01
N LEU A 89 -1.80 10.33 7.98
CA LEU A 89 -2.39 11.29 7.05
C LEU A 89 -2.12 10.91 5.59
N LEU A 90 -0.86 10.57 5.27
CA LEU A 90 -0.48 10.13 3.93
C LEU A 90 -1.19 8.84 3.55
N GLY A 91 -1.29 7.88 4.48
CA GLY A 91 -2.03 6.63 4.26
C GLY A 91 -3.51 6.86 3.91
N ILE A 92 -4.18 7.79 4.59
CA ILE A 92 -5.58 8.13 4.30
C ILE A 92 -5.73 8.73 2.90
N ILE A 93 -4.84 9.63 2.50
CA ILE A 93 -4.87 10.25 1.15
C ILE A 93 -4.69 9.19 0.06
N MET A 94 -3.85 8.18 0.29
CA MET A 94 -3.57 7.12 -0.68
C MET A 94 -4.61 5.98 -0.69
N ALA A 95 -5.49 5.92 0.32
CA ALA A 95 -6.58 4.95 0.39
C ALA A 95 -7.85 5.40 -0.38
N GLY A 96 -7.89 6.66 -0.84
CA GLY A 96 -8.99 7.26 -1.63
C GLY A 96 -8.90 6.99 -3.14
#